data_AF-A0A7J9RQR0-F1
#
_entry.id   AF-A0A7J9RQR0-F1
#
_cell.length_a   1.000
_cell.length_b   1.000
_cell.length_c   1.000
_cell.angle_alpha   90.00
_cell.angle_beta   90.00
_cell.angle_gamma   90.00
#
_symmetry.space_group_name_H-M   'P 1'
#
loop_
_entity.id
_entity.type
_entity.pdbx_description
1 polymer ?
#
loop_
_entity_poly.entity_id
_entity_poly.type
_entity_poly.pdbx_seq_one_letter_code
_entity_poly.pdbx_strand_id
1 'polypeptide(L)' 'MPWKLKCRNCGTEWTINISFDISKQPAIYQYCRVCKRNTFNDILGYYE' A
#
# COMPACT_ATOMS: atom_id res chain seq x y z
N MET A 1 -1.37 -8.88 10.07
CA MET A 1 -2.43 -8.93 9.06
C MET A 1 -1.93 -8.17 7.84
N PRO A 2 -1.62 -8.86 6.72
CA PRO A 2 -1.03 -8.20 5.56
C PRO A 2 -2.11 -7.46 4.75
N TRP A 3 -1.83 -6.19 4.43
CA TRP A 3 -2.65 -5.37 3.54
C TRP A 3 -1.98 -5.28 2.19
N LYS A 4 -2.74 -5.51 1.12
CA LYS A 4 -2.25 -5.40 -0.24
C LYS A 4 -2.37 -3.95 -0.72
N LEU A 5 -1.25 -3.41 -1.18
CA LEU A 5 -1.13 -2.04 -1.68
C LEU A 5 -0.75 -2.03 -3.16
N LYS A 6 -1.07 -0.94 -3.84
CA LYS A 6 -0.63 -0.65 -5.21
C LYS A 6 -0.09 0.77 -5.33
N CYS A 7 1.13 0.93 -5.82
CA CYS A 7 1.70 2.25 -6.08
C CYS A 7 0.96 2.97 -7.21
N ARG A 8 0.49 4.20 -6.94
CA ARG A 8 -0.17 5.03 -7.98
C ARG A 8 0.77 5.46 -9.10
N ASN A 9 2.09 5.49 -8.85
CA ASN A 9 3.06 6.00 -9.82
C ASN A 9 3.61 4.92 -10.77
N CYS A 10 3.93 3.73 -10.27
CA CYS A 10 4.52 2.65 -11.08
C CYS A 10 3.65 1.39 -11.17
N GLY A 11 2.53 1.34 -10.46
CA GLY A 11 1.62 0.19 -10.46
C GLY A 11 2.10 -1.04 -9.70
N THR A 12 3.30 -1.02 -9.11
CA THR A 12 3.81 -2.16 -8.33
C THR A 12 2.92 -2.45 -7.12
N GLU A 13 2.61 -3.73 -6.93
CA GLU A 13 1.84 -4.23 -5.80
C GLU A 13 2.77 -4.84 -4.74
N TRP A 14 2.45 -4.65 -3.46
CA TRP A 14 3.14 -5.30 -2.35
C TRP A 14 2.25 -5.43 -1.13
N THR A 15 2.67 -6.23 -0.16
CA THR A 15 1.98 -6.38 1.12
C THR A 15 2.69 -5.59 2.21
N ILE A 16 1.91 -5.05 3.14
CA ILE A 16 2.42 -4.42 4.36
C ILE A 16 1.79 -5.06 5.59
N ASN A 17 2.61 -5.35 6.60
CA ASN A 17 2.15 -5.92 7.86
C ASN A 17 1.90 -4.80 8.86
N ILE A 18 0.63 -4.53 9.14
CA ILE A 18 0.19 -3.52 10.11
C ILE A 18 -0.94 -4.11 10.96
N SER A 19 -0.99 -3.72 12.22
CA SER A 19 -1.94 -4.25 13.20
C SER A 19 -3.26 -3.48 13.26
N PHE A 20 -3.44 -2.45 12.43
CA PHE A 20 -4.61 -1.57 12.43
C PHE A 20 -5.40 -1.72 11.12
N ASP A 21 -6.71 -1.48 11.20
CA ASP A 21 -7.57 -1.43 10.02
C ASP A 21 -7.36 -0.13 9.24
N ILE A 22 -6.97 -0.27 7.97
CA ILE A 22 -6.77 0.85 7.04
C ILE A 22 -7.79 0.87 5.91
N SER A 23 -8.82 0.02 5.95
CA SER A 23 -9.86 -0.09 4.91
C SER A 23 -10.58 1.23 4.61
N LYS A 24 -10.69 2.12 5.60
CA LYS A 24 -11.34 3.43 5.46
C LYS A 24 -10.44 4.52 4.90
N GLN A 25 -9.15 4.25 4.74
CA GLN A 25 -8.22 5.23 4.20
C GLN A 25 -8.29 5.20 2.66
N PRO A 26 -8.33 6.36 1.98
CA PRO A 26 -8.35 6.39 0.52
C PRO A 26 -7.02 5.98 -0.10
N ALA A 27 -5.91 6.18 0.62
CA ALA A 27 -4.56 5.83 0.21
C ALA A 27 -3.62 5.86 1.42
N ILE A 28 -2.43 5.25 1.25
CA ILE A 28 -1.32 5.37 2.20
C ILE A 28 -0.09 5.99 1.52
N TYR A 29 0.53 6.95 2.20
CA TYR A 29 1.78 7.55 1.74
C TYR A 29 2.97 6.74 2.27
N GLN A 30 3.60 5.96 1.39
CA GLN A 30 4.66 5.02 1.77
C GLN A 30 5.71 4.88 0.66
N TYR A 31 6.93 4.53 1.08
CA TYR A 31 8.05 4.25 0.20
C TYR A 31 7.76 3.14 -0.81
N CYS A 32 7.93 3.45 -2.09
CA CYS A 32 7.87 2.49 -3.17
C CYS A 32 9.29 2.03 -3.56
N ARG A 33 9.54 0.72 -3.49
CA ARG A 33 10.85 0.13 -3.83
C ARG A 33 11.21 0.27 -5.31
N VAL A 34 10.23 0.39 -6.20
CA VAL A 34 10.43 0.57 -7.65
C VAL A 34 10.66 2.03 -8.01
N CYS A 35 9.87 2.96 -7.45
CA CYS A 35 10.05 4.40 -7.68
C CYS A 35 11.23 4.99 -6.91
N LYS A 36 11.73 4.28 -5.89
CA LYS A 36 12.78 4.73 -4.95
C LYS A 36 12.46 6.04 -4.23
N ARG A 37 11.17 6.31 -3.99
CA ARG A 37 10.65 7.50 -3.29
C ARG A 37 9.34 7.18 -2.61
N ASN A 38 8.92 8.05 -1.70
CA ASN A 38 7.58 7.96 -1.12
C ASN A 38 6.54 8.35 -2.17
N THR A 39 5.47 7.57 -2.23
CA THR A 39 4.36 7.76 -3.16
C THR A 39 3.05 7.49 -2.43
N PHE A 40 1.94 7.98 -2.95
CA PHE A 40 0.63 7.48 -2.56
C PHE A 40 0.39 6.09 -3.15
N ASN A 41 -0.15 5.20 -2.33
CA ASN A 41 -0.47 3.83 -2.70
C ASN A 41 -1.94 3.55 -2.37
N ASP A 42 -2.64 2.96 -3.33
CA ASP A 42 -4.02 2.49 -3.15
C ASP A 42 -4.03 1.25 -2.27
N ILE A 43 -5.06 1.14 -1.44
CA ILE A 43 -5.30 -0.02 -0.59
C ILE A 43 -6.22 -0.95 -1.38
N LEU A 44 -5.68 -2.07 -1.85
CA LEU A 44 -6.43 -3.03 -2.65
C LEU A 44 -7.30 -3.96 -1.80
N GLY A 45 -6.93 -4.14 -0.53
CA GLY A 45 -7.70 -4.94 0.42
C GLY A 45 -6.83 -5.71 1.39
N TYR A 46 -7.49 -6.46 2.26
CA TYR A 46 -6.88 -7.39 3.18
C TYR A 46 -6.47 -8.67 2.46
N TYR A 47 -5.27 -9.19 2.75
CA TYR A 47 -4.79 -10.46 2.22
C TYR A 47 -4.82 -11.49 3.37
N GLU A 48 -5.67 -12.52 3.25
CA GLU A 48 -5.70 -13.68 4.16
C GLU A 48 -4.61 -14.69 3.84
#